data_AF-A0A2V5PGE7-F1
#
_entry.id   AF-A0A2V5PGE7-F1
#
_cell.length_a   1.000
_cell.length_b   1.000
_cell.length_c   1.000
_cell.angle_alpha   90.00
_cell.angle_beta   90.00
_cell.angle_gamma   90.00
#
_symmetry.space_group_name_H-M   'P 1'
#
loop_
_entity.id
_entity.type
_entity.pdbx_description
1 polymer ?
#
loop_
_entity_poly.entity_id
_entity_poly.type
_entity_poly.pdbx_seq_one_letter_code
_entity_poly.pdbx_strand_id
1 'polypeptide(L)'
;MRFDPHDIPPGATINSVTLSLTVIGTPSGGVNSVFDLNRVKASWGEGNGSDHRGSPGVAGEATWNNRLGPGNPWMAPGGDFVGTPSASLAIAGDGAYTFNSTTSLVSDVQGWVDDPASNSGWILRSESEGAPTTIRRFGSRDSLLSAPLLVIDFTPAGPRVTINRIGSSGPSGYALAWPTNFTGFGVQCATNLPAVDSDWLGVTNSIGMMDDQFIVPLDTAVGARRYFRLYKP
;
A
#
# COMPACT_ATOMS: atom_id res chain seq x y z
N MET A 1 -13.19 3.39 -7.46
CA MET A 1 -12.41 4.34 -6.64
C MET A 1 -10.98 3.82 -6.47
N ARG A 2 -9.97 4.66 -6.62
CA ARG A 2 -8.55 4.28 -6.54
C ARG A 2 -7.77 5.28 -5.67
N PHE A 3 -6.87 4.77 -4.83
CA PHE A 3 -5.93 5.57 -4.03
C PHE A 3 -4.50 5.31 -4.51
N ASP A 4 -3.61 6.26 -4.29
CA ASP A 4 -2.19 6.13 -4.65
C ASP A 4 -1.35 5.87 -3.40
N PRO A 5 -0.72 4.69 -3.26
CA PRO A 5 0.09 4.34 -2.10
C PRO A 5 1.57 4.77 -2.20
N HIS A 6 1.95 5.68 -3.12
CA HIS A 6 3.35 6.01 -3.40
C HIS A 6 4.18 6.48 -2.19
N ASP A 7 3.54 7.03 -1.15
CA ASP A 7 4.20 7.47 0.08
C ASP A 7 4.63 6.29 0.99
N ILE A 8 4.19 5.07 0.69
CA ILE A 8 4.58 3.87 1.43
C ILE A 8 5.88 3.31 0.84
N PRO A 9 6.96 3.19 1.64
CA PRO A 9 8.24 2.67 1.15
C PRO A 9 8.11 1.23 0.62
N PRO A 10 8.80 0.89 -0.48
CA PRO A 10 8.84 -0.48 -0.99
C PRO A 10 9.30 -1.48 0.09
N GLY A 11 8.62 -2.62 0.16
CA GLY A 11 8.88 -3.68 1.14
C GLY A 11 8.29 -3.44 2.53
N ALA A 12 7.55 -2.34 2.74
CA ALA A 12 6.77 -2.16 3.95
C ALA A 12 5.72 -3.27 4.11
N THR A 13 5.42 -3.61 5.36
CA THR A 13 4.33 -4.52 5.73
C THR A 13 3.11 -3.70 6.16
N ILE A 14 1.98 -3.92 5.51
CA ILE A 14 0.71 -3.26 5.88
C ILE A 14 0.13 -3.96 7.11
N ASN A 15 -0.12 -3.19 8.17
CA ASN A 15 -0.68 -3.68 9.43
C ASN A 15 -2.20 -3.53 9.46
N SER A 16 -2.70 -2.36 9.03
CA SER A 16 -4.13 -2.09 8.99
C SER A 16 -4.50 -1.05 7.92
N VAL A 17 -5.73 -1.14 7.44
CA VAL A 17 -6.28 -0.25 6.41
C VAL A 17 -7.67 0.18 6.84
N THR A 18 -7.93 1.47 6.95
CA THR A 18 -9.26 2.01 7.27
C THR A 18 -9.68 2.99 6.19
N LEU A 19 -10.89 2.84 5.66
CA LEU A 19 -11.42 3.71 4.61
C LEU A 19 -12.64 4.48 5.13
N SER A 20 -12.57 5.81 5.07
CA SER A 20 -13.69 6.70 5.39
C SER A 20 -14.28 7.28 4.10
N LEU A 21 -15.61 7.13 3.97
CA LEU A 21 -16.41 7.68 2.88
C LEU A 21 -17.55 8.52 3.45
N THR A 22 -17.90 9.61 2.78
CA THR A 22 -19.02 10.46 3.19
C THR A 22 -20.13 10.42 2.16
N VAL A 23 -21.33 10.03 2.59
CA VAL A 23 -22.56 10.17 1.81
C VAL A 23 -23.01 11.63 1.88
N ILE A 24 -23.11 12.25 0.72
CA ILE A 24 -23.50 13.66 0.50
C ILE A 24 -24.84 13.79 -0.24
N GLY A 25 -25.60 12.70 -0.32
CA GLY A 25 -26.90 12.70 -0.94
C GLY A 25 -27.56 11.33 -0.91
N THR A 26 -28.79 11.32 -0.41
CA THR A 26 -29.67 10.16 -0.32
C THR A 26 -30.99 10.49 -1.04
N PRO A 27 -31.54 9.60 -1.87
CA PRO A 27 -32.83 9.81 -2.51
C PRO A 27 -33.98 9.89 -1.48
N SER A 28 -35.06 10.58 -1.82
CA SER A 28 -36.28 10.57 -1.01
C SER A 28 -36.85 9.14 -0.94
N GLY A 29 -37.21 8.70 0.27
CA GLY A 29 -37.58 7.30 0.51
C GLY A 29 -36.40 6.32 0.33
N GLY A 30 -35.17 6.77 0.55
CA GLY A 30 -33.98 5.94 0.42
C GLY A 30 -34.03 4.67 1.28
N VAL A 31 -33.77 3.54 0.64
CA VAL A 31 -33.70 2.23 1.32
C VAL A 31 -32.27 1.99 1.76
N ASN A 32 -32.06 1.61 3.03
CA ASN A 32 -30.74 1.26 3.56
C ASN A 32 -30.24 -0.04 2.92
N SER A 33 -28.93 -0.13 2.69
CA SER A 33 -28.30 -1.37 2.21
C SER A 33 -26.95 -1.57 2.88
N VAL A 34 -26.50 -2.82 2.90
CA VAL A 34 -25.08 -3.11 3.02
C VAL A 34 -24.42 -2.78 1.69
N PHE A 35 -23.24 -2.16 1.78
CA PHE A 35 -22.38 -1.89 0.65
C PHE A 35 -21.08 -2.67 0.78
N ASP A 36 -20.71 -3.33 -0.30
CA ASP A 36 -19.50 -4.11 -0.47
C ASP A 36 -18.42 -3.30 -1.17
N LEU A 37 -17.20 -3.35 -0.64
CA LEU A 37 -15.99 -2.97 -1.35
C LEU A 37 -15.41 -4.22 -1.99
N ASN A 38 -15.40 -4.29 -3.32
CA ASN A 38 -14.78 -5.37 -4.07
C ASN A 38 -13.55 -4.88 -4.82
N ARG A 39 -12.43 -5.61 -4.79
CA ARG A 39 -11.23 -5.24 -5.55
C ARG A 39 -11.48 -5.37 -7.06
N VAL A 40 -11.19 -4.30 -7.80
CA VAL A 40 -11.27 -4.26 -9.26
C VAL A 40 -10.07 -4.99 -9.86
N LYS A 41 -10.30 -5.79 -10.90
CA LYS A 41 -9.30 -6.64 -11.53
C LYS A 41 -8.68 -6.05 -12.80
N ALA A 42 -9.34 -5.05 -13.40
CA ALA A 42 -8.91 -4.43 -14.64
C ALA A 42 -8.80 -2.92 -14.49
N SER A 43 -7.79 -2.34 -15.14
CA SER A 43 -7.65 -0.88 -15.17
C SER A 43 -8.84 -0.23 -15.85
N TRP A 44 -9.21 0.93 -15.33
CA TRP A 44 -10.31 1.75 -15.79
C TRP A 44 -9.91 3.22 -15.70
N GLY A 45 -10.62 4.07 -16.43
CA GLY A 45 -10.39 5.49 -16.39
C GLY A 45 -11.60 6.26 -15.88
N GLU A 46 -11.31 7.27 -15.09
CA GLU A 46 -12.30 8.20 -14.53
C GLU A 46 -12.86 9.08 -15.64
N GLY A 47 -14.17 9.31 -15.60
CA GLY A 47 -14.83 10.25 -16.51
C GLY A 47 -14.75 11.69 -16.00
N ASN A 48 -15.04 12.64 -16.89
CA ASN A 48 -15.15 14.07 -16.56
C ASN A 48 -16.60 14.56 -16.44
N GLY A 49 -17.57 13.64 -16.41
CA GLY A 49 -18.99 13.95 -16.38
C GLY A 49 -19.43 14.65 -15.10
N SER A 50 -20.57 15.36 -15.19
CA SER A 50 -21.21 16.01 -14.04
C SER A 50 -22.23 15.10 -13.33
N ASP A 51 -22.72 15.57 -12.20
CA ASP A 51 -23.20 14.79 -11.06
C ASP A 51 -24.64 14.24 -11.15
N HIS A 52 -25.43 14.53 -12.20
CA HIS A 52 -26.85 14.12 -12.20
C HIS A 52 -27.39 13.41 -13.44
N ARG A 53 -26.72 13.47 -14.59
CA ARG A 53 -27.28 12.91 -15.83
C ARG A 53 -26.33 11.99 -16.59
N GLY A 54 -25.05 11.95 -16.15
CA GLY A 54 -23.99 11.35 -16.93
C GLY A 54 -23.84 12.01 -18.31
N SER A 55 -22.88 11.51 -19.06
CA SER A 55 -22.65 11.84 -20.46
C SER A 55 -22.30 10.56 -21.20
N PRO A 56 -22.45 10.50 -22.53
CA PRO A 56 -21.87 9.40 -23.31
C PRO A 56 -20.38 9.29 -23.00
N GLY A 57 -19.92 8.10 -22.58
CA GLY A 57 -18.52 7.88 -22.24
C GLY A 57 -17.63 8.01 -23.47
N VAL A 58 -16.56 8.80 -23.34
CA VAL A 58 -15.57 9.00 -24.40
C VAL A 58 -14.32 8.14 -24.17
N ALA A 59 -13.31 8.29 -25.04
CA ALA A 59 -12.05 7.55 -24.92
C ALA A 59 -11.43 7.77 -23.53
N GLY A 60 -11.05 6.67 -22.88
CA GLY A 60 -10.48 6.70 -21.53
C GLY A 60 -11.50 6.69 -20.39
N GLU A 61 -12.81 6.76 -20.64
CA GLU A 61 -13.82 6.81 -19.57
C GLU A 61 -14.51 5.46 -19.33
N ALA A 62 -14.71 5.10 -18.08
CA ALA A 62 -15.50 3.93 -17.71
C ALA A 62 -17.00 4.19 -17.90
N THR A 63 -17.69 3.17 -18.41
CA THR A 63 -19.14 3.06 -18.57
C THR A 63 -19.58 1.69 -18.05
N TRP A 64 -20.89 1.42 -18.07
CA TRP A 64 -21.41 0.09 -17.74
C TRP A 64 -20.79 -1.04 -18.58
N ASN A 65 -20.56 -0.80 -19.88
CA ASN A 65 -20.07 -1.83 -20.80
C ASN A 65 -18.57 -1.74 -21.10
N ASN A 66 -17.94 -0.58 -20.93
CA ASN A 66 -16.54 -0.34 -21.29
C ASN A 66 -15.72 0.23 -20.14
N ARG A 67 -14.46 -0.20 -20.02
CA ARG A 67 -13.53 0.23 -18.97
C ARG A 67 -12.70 1.47 -19.32
N LEU A 68 -12.45 1.70 -20.61
CA LEU A 68 -11.57 2.77 -21.13
C LEU A 68 -12.15 3.40 -22.41
N GLY A 69 -13.46 3.66 -22.42
CA GLY A 69 -14.18 4.15 -23.59
C GLY A 69 -14.50 3.08 -24.64
N PRO A 70 -15.16 3.45 -25.75
CA PRO A 70 -15.67 2.51 -26.75
C PRO A 70 -14.61 1.56 -27.30
N GLY A 71 -14.95 0.26 -27.40
CA GLY A 71 -14.05 -0.78 -27.94
C GLY A 71 -13.14 -1.42 -26.89
N ASN A 72 -13.18 -0.96 -25.63
CA ASN A 72 -12.46 -1.54 -24.50
C ASN A 72 -13.48 -2.05 -23.47
N PRO A 73 -14.12 -3.21 -23.70
CA PRO A 73 -15.18 -3.69 -22.82
C PRO A 73 -14.63 -4.19 -21.48
N TRP A 74 -15.51 -4.24 -20.48
CA TRP A 74 -15.36 -5.14 -19.34
C TRP A 74 -15.57 -6.59 -19.80
N MET A 75 -15.06 -7.58 -19.06
CA MET A 75 -15.45 -8.97 -19.33
C MET A 75 -16.92 -9.21 -19.01
N ALA A 76 -17.41 -8.59 -17.92
CA ALA A 76 -18.82 -8.56 -17.57
C ALA A 76 -19.31 -7.11 -17.43
N PRO A 77 -20.49 -6.77 -17.99
CA PRO A 77 -21.08 -5.46 -17.77
C PRO A 77 -21.23 -5.14 -16.28
N GLY A 78 -20.90 -3.92 -15.88
CA GLY A 78 -20.86 -3.49 -14.48
C GLY A 78 -19.48 -3.57 -13.82
N GLY A 79 -18.49 -4.16 -14.50
CA GLY A 79 -17.09 -4.14 -14.07
C GLY A 79 -16.53 -5.51 -13.70
N ASP A 80 -15.21 -5.64 -13.80
CA ASP A 80 -14.47 -6.86 -13.45
C ASP A 80 -13.89 -6.74 -12.04
N PHE A 81 -14.41 -7.50 -11.09
CA PHE A 81 -13.99 -7.44 -9.68
C PHE A 81 -13.92 -8.83 -9.03
N VAL A 82 -13.30 -8.90 -7.86
CA VAL A 82 -13.27 -10.11 -7.01
C VAL A 82 -14.61 -10.25 -6.30
N GLY A 83 -15.30 -11.38 -6.51
CA GLY A 83 -16.65 -11.60 -5.98
C GLY A 83 -16.74 -11.59 -4.45
N THR A 84 -15.67 -11.99 -3.74
CA THR A 84 -15.57 -11.83 -2.29
C THR A 84 -15.24 -10.38 -1.95
N PRO A 85 -16.05 -9.69 -1.12
CA PRO A 85 -15.77 -8.32 -0.73
C PRO A 85 -14.56 -8.24 0.19
N SER A 86 -13.78 -7.17 0.04
CA SER A 86 -12.69 -6.80 0.91
C SER A 86 -13.22 -6.31 2.26
N ALA A 87 -14.33 -5.58 2.25
CA ALA A 87 -15.08 -5.20 3.44
C ALA A 87 -16.53 -4.86 3.07
N SER A 88 -17.43 -4.96 4.03
CA SER A 88 -18.85 -4.66 3.88
C SER A 88 -19.32 -3.76 5.01
N LEU A 89 -20.23 -2.83 4.74
CA LEU A 89 -20.75 -1.90 5.74
C LEU A 89 -22.21 -1.53 5.47
N ALA A 90 -23.03 -1.50 6.51
CA ALA A 90 -24.39 -0.96 6.41
C ALA A 90 -24.33 0.57 6.26
N ILE A 91 -24.89 1.08 5.17
CA ILE A 91 -24.95 2.52 4.86
C ILE A 91 -26.41 2.96 4.76
N ALA A 92 -26.75 3.96 5.58
CA ALA A 92 -28.08 4.54 5.68
C ALA A 92 -28.10 5.92 5.02
N GLY A 93 -28.49 6.99 5.71
CA GLY A 93 -28.59 8.35 5.13
C GLY A 93 -27.24 9.07 4.97
N ASP A 94 -27.32 10.38 4.79
CA ASP A 94 -26.16 11.26 4.67
C ASP A 94 -25.28 11.21 5.94
N GLY A 95 -23.96 11.27 5.76
CA GLY A 95 -23.00 11.17 6.86
C GLY A 95 -21.72 10.43 6.50
N ALA A 96 -20.79 10.37 7.45
CA ALA A 96 -19.53 9.67 7.31
C ALA A 96 -19.67 8.19 7.72
N TYR A 97 -19.04 7.31 6.95
CA TYR A 97 -19.06 5.87 7.11
C TYR A 97 -17.63 5.32 7.01
N THR A 98 -17.25 4.48 7.97
CA THR A 98 -15.91 3.93 8.06
C THR A 98 -15.92 2.42 7.86
N PHE A 99 -15.24 1.97 6.82
CA PHE A 99 -14.90 0.56 6.63
C PHE A 99 -13.68 0.26 7.50
N ASN A 100 -13.89 -0.56 8.53
CA ASN A 100 -12.83 -1.02 9.42
C ASN A 100 -11.89 -1.99 8.71
N SER A 101 -10.66 -2.07 9.20
CA SER A 101 -9.64 -2.97 8.66
C SER A 101 -10.09 -4.43 8.68
N THR A 102 -9.87 -5.09 7.55
CA THR A 102 -10.04 -6.54 7.36
C THR A 102 -8.76 -7.11 6.79
N THR A 103 -8.58 -8.42 6.89
CA THR A 103 -7.44 -9.11 6.25
C THR A 103 -7.44 -8.94 4.73
N SER A 104 -8.62 -8.81 4.11
CA SER A 104 -8.74 -8.62 2.66
C SER A 104 -8.38 -7.19 2.24
N LEU A 105 -8.79 -6.15 3.00
CA LEU A 105 -8.34 -4.78 2.74
C LEU A 105 -6.82 -4.64 2.88
N VAL A 106 -6.25 -5.24 3.93
CA VAL A 106 -4.79 -5.29 4.12
C VAL A 106 -4.11 -5.99 2.96
N SER A 107 -4.62 -7.15 2.52
CA SER A 107 -4.07 -7.89 1.39
C SER A 107 -4.15 -7.13 0.07
N ASP A 108 -5.23 -6.38 -0.16
CA ASP A 108 -5.39 -5.58 -1.37
C ASP A 108 -4.36 -4.46 -1.42
N VAL A 109 -4.21 -3.70 -0.33
CA VAL A 109 -3.24 -2.59 -0.24
C VAL A 109 -1.80 -3.11 -0.26
N GLN A 110 -1.51 -4.23 0.42
CA GLN A 110 -0.19 -4.86 0.35
C GLN A 110 0.15 -5.20 -1.11
N GLY A 111 -0.79 -5.80 -1.86
CA GLY A 111 -0.59 -6.09 -3.28
C GLY A 111 -0.33 -4.83 -4.13
N TRP A 112 -0.93 -3.69 -3.80
CA TRP A 112 -0.69 -2.43 -4.51
C TRP A 112 0.65 -1.78 -4.15
N VAL A 113 1.16 -2.00 -2.94
CA VAL A 113 2.50 -1.56 -2.55
C VAL A 113 3.56 -2.44 -3.22
N ASP A 114 3.32 -3.75 -3.30
CA ASP A 114 4.25 -4.72 -3.89
C ASP A 114 4.26 -4.65 -5.43
N ASP A 115 3.11 -4.39 -6.05
CA ASP A 115 2.95 -4.18 -7.49
C ASP A 115 1.99 -3.00 -7.75
N PRO A 116 2.52 -1.75 -7.84
CA PRO A 116 1.71 -0.57 -8.11
C PRO A 116 0.93 -0.62 -9.43
N ALA A 117 1.40 -1.38 -10.43
CA ALA A 117 0.69 -1.52 -11.70
C ALA A 117 -0.59 -2.35 -11.57
N SER A 118 -0.71 -3.17 -10.52
CA SER A 118 -1.91 -3.95 -10.20
C SER A 118 -3.06 -3.11 -9.62
N ASN A 119 -2.80 -1.88 -9.20
CA ASN A 119 -3.76 -1.04 -8.49
C ASN A 119 -4.85 -0.48 -9.43
N SER A 120 -5.95 -1.22 -9.52
CA SER A 120 -7.20 -0.78 -10.14
C SER A 120 -8.23 -0.27 -9.11
N GLY A 121 -7.87 -0.25 -7.82
CA GLY A 121 -8.72 0.20 -6.73
C GLY A 121 -9.90 -0.74 -6.41
N TRP A 122 -10.93 -0.17 -5.77
CA TRP A 122 -12.16 -0.87 -5.37
C TRP A 122 -13.39 -0.33 -6.11
N ILE A 123 -14.37 -1.21 -6.32
CA ILE A 123 -15.74 -0.85 -6.65
C ILE A 123 -16.60 -0.96 -5.39
N LEU A 124 -17.47 0.02 -5.16
CA LEU A 124 -18.41 0.04 -4.04
C LEU A 124 -19.81 -0.30 -4.57
N ARG A 125 -20.44 -1.35 -4.05
CA ARG A 125 -21.72 -1.85 -4.57
C ARG A 125 -22.71 -2.10 -3.47
N SER A 126 -23.97 -1.78 -3.72
CA SER A 126 -25.07 -2.11 -2.80
C SER A 126 -25.44 -3.58 -2.97
N GLU A 127 -25.55 -4.34 -1.89
CA GLU A 127 -26.09 -5.72 -1.94
C GLU A 127 -27.54 -5.73 -2.46
N SER A 128 -28.29 -4.64 -2.24
CA SER A 128 -29.67 -4.47 -2.67
C SER A 128 -29.83 -3.69 -4.01
N GLU A 129 -28.99 -3.97 -5.01
CA GLU A 129 -29.03 -3.29 -6.33
C GLU A 129 -30.38 -3.44 -7.07
N GLY A 130 -31.18 -4.47 -6.76
CA GLY A 130 -32.51 -4.67 -7.34
C GLY A 130 -33.63 -3.86 -6.66
N ALA A 131 -33.37 -3.26 -5.50
CA ALA A 131 -34.34 -2.42 -4.80
C ALA A 131 -34.24 -0.96 -5.26
N PRO A 132 -35.37 -0.26 -5.47
CA PRO A 132 -35.33 1.16 -5.80
C PRO A 132 -34.71 1.96 -4.65
N THR A 133 -34.14 3.12 -4.99
CA THR A 133 -33.64 4.13 -4.03
C THR A 133 -32.55 3.67 -3.04
N THR A 134 -31.81 2.60 -3.37
CA THR A 134 -30.62 2.17 -2.61
C THR A 134 -29.36 2.97 -2.94
N ILE A 135 -29.37 3.73 -4.04
CA ILE A 135 -28.24 4.58 -4.45
C ILE A 135 -27.85 5.57 -3.35
N ARG A 136 -26.54 5.81 -3.23
CA ARG A 136 -25.94 6.85 -2.38
C ARG A 136 -24.97 7.66 -3.20
N ARG A 137 -24.97 8.98 -2.99
CA ARG A 137 -23.95 9.86 -3.56
C ARG A 137 -22.83 10.00 -2.55
N PHE A 138 -21.65 9.53 -2.90
CA PHE A 138 -20.44 9.70 -2.09
C PHE A 138 -19.66 10.93 -2.56
N GLY A 139 -18.99 11.63 -1.64
CA GLY A 139 -18.05 12.68 -2.00
C GLY A 139 -16.88 12.11 -2.79
N SER A 140 -16.46 12.81 -3.85
CA SER A 140 -15.26 12.49 -4.64
C SER A 140 -14.05 13.28 -4.13
N ARG A 141 -12.88 13.07 -4.74
CA ARG A 141 -11.68 13.88 -4.51
C ARG A 141 -11.88 15.39 -4.79
N ASP A 142 -12.87 15.74 -5.60
CA ASP A 142 -13.19 17.14 -5.94
C ASP A 142 -14.09 17.79 -4.89
N SER A 143 -14.54 17.03 -3.88
CA SER A 143 -15.28 17.56 -2.74
C SER A 143 -14.33 18.14 -1.71
N LEU A 144 -14.46 19.45 -1.43
CA LEU A 144 -13.61 20.16 -0.48
C LEU A 144 -13.71 19.66 0.97
N LEU A 145 -14.86 19.12 1.37
CA LEU A 145 -15.15 18.73 2.77
C LEU A 145 -15.48 17.24 2.93
N SER A 146 -15.51 16.47 1.84
CA SER A 146 -16.01 15.09 1.85
C SER A 146 -15.23 14.18 0.93
N ALA A 147 -13.96 14.50 0.67
CA ALA A 147 -13.06 13.64 -0.08
C ALA A 147 -12.87 12.29 0.64
N PRO A 148 -12.84 11.17 -0.09
CA PRO A 148 -12.51 9.86 0.47
C PRO A 148 -11.13 9.86 1.14
N LEU A 149 -11.02 9.22 2.32
CA LEU A 149 -9.77 9.13 3.08
C LEU A 149 -9.41 7.66 3.34
N LEU A 150 -8.24 7.25 2.87
CA LEU A 150 -7.64 5.96 3.20
C LEU A 150 -6.52 6.16 4.23
N VAL A 151 -6.68 5.56 5.40
CA VAL A 151 -5.68 5.56 6.47
C VAL A 151 -5.01 4.20 6.49
N ILE A 152 -3.68 4.18 6.41
CA ILE A 152 -2.87 2.96 6.36
C ILE A 152 -1.86 3.01 7.49
N ASP A 153 -1.88 2.00 8.36
CA ASP A 153 -0.81 1.73 9.30
C ASP A 153 0.12 0.68 8.71
N PHE A 154 1.43 0.95 8.72
CA PHE A 154 2.42 0.06 8.15
C PHE A 154 3.72 0.07 8.95
N THR A 155 4.44 -1.03 8.86
CA THR A 155 5.81 -1.15 9.36
C THR A 155 6.76 -1.05 8.16
N PRO A 156 7.64 -0.02 8.11
CA PRO A 156 8.62 0.10 7.03
C PRO A 156 9.52 -1.14 6.95
N ALA A 157 10.00 -1.47 5.75
CA ALA A 157 11.08 -2.42 5.60
C ALA A 157 12.29 -1.96 6.42
N GLY A 158 12.99 -2.88 7.08
CA GLY A 158 14.31 -2.60 7.61
C GLY A 158 15.30 -2.21 6.51
N PRO A 159 16.44 -1.59 6.85
CA PRO A 159 17.48 -1.29 5.87
C PRO A 159 17.92 -2.54 5.13
N ARG A 160 17.99 -2.46 3.80
CA ARG A 160 18.66 -3.50 3.01
C ARG A 160 20.16 -3.44 3.27
N VAL A 161 20.71 -4.51 3.83
CA VAL A 161 22.13 -4.63 4.11
C VAL A 161 22.85 -5.24 2.91
N THR A 162 24.00 -4.68 2.54
CA THR A 162 24.88 -5.16 1.46
C THR A 162 26.29 -5.38 1.97
N ILE A 163 27.04 -6.25 1.29
CA ILE A 163 28.47 -6.44 1.51
C ILE A 163 29.20 -5.92 0.27
N ASN A 164 29.87 -4.79 0.42
CA ASN A 164 30.61 -4.13 -0.64
C ASN A 164 32.09 -4.51 -0.55
N ARG A 165 32.75 -4.70 -1.68
CA ARG A 165 34.21 -4.84 -1.70
C ARG A 165 34.84 -3.45 -1.65
N ILE A 166 35.60 -3.15 -0.60
CA ILE A 166 36.40 -1.93 -0.47
C ILE A 166 37.88 -2.27 -0.71
N GLY A 167 38.63 -1.37 -1.36
CA GLY A 167 40.00 -1.63 -1.83
C GLY A 167 40.98 -2.12 -0.74
N SER A 168 42.15 -2.61 -1.18
CA SER A 168 43.09 -3.47 -0.44
C SER A 168 43.88 -2.85 0.74
N SER A 169 43.41 -1.80 1.40
CA SER A 169 44.15 -1.15 2.50
C SER A 169 43.75 -1.63 3.91
N GLY A 170 43.63 -2.95 4.12
CA GLY A 170 43.32 -3.54 5.43
C GLY A 170 42.96 -5.04 5.38
N PRO A 171 42.87 -5.76 6.52
CA PRO A 171 42.85 -7.23 6.57
C PRO A 171 41.65 -7.90 5.90
N SER A 172 40.69 -7.16 5.37
CA SER A 172 39.56 -7.69 4.61
C SER A 172 38.98 -6.59 3.75
N GLY A 173 39.04 -6.73 2.43
CA GLY A 173 38.52 -5.72 1.50
C GLY A 173 36.99 -5.71 1.42
N TYR A 174 36.27 -5.81 2.54
CA TYR A 174 34.82 -5.85 2.59
C TYR A 174 34.26 -4.88 3.61
N ALA A 175 33.09 -4.31 3.32
CA ALA A 175 32.34 -3.48 4.23
C ALA A 175 30.86 -3.85 4.19
N LEU A 176 30.21 -3.74 5.35
CA LEU A 176 28.77 -3.74 5.44
C LEU A 176 28.26 -2.36 5.03
N ALA A 177 27.21 -2.30 4.22
CA ALA A 177 26.61 -1.04 3.83
C ALA A 177 25.08 -1.07 3.84
N TRP A 178 24.46 0.05 4.21
CA TRP A 178 23.00 0.24 4.21
C TRP A 178 22.62 1.69 3.86
N PRO A 179 21.41 1.94 3.32
CA PRO A 179 21.05 3.28 2.85
C PRO A 179 21.01 4.35 3.96
N THR A 180 21.44 5.57 3.65
CA THR A 180 21.56 6.68 4.62
C THR A 180 20.23 7.20 5.16
N ASN A 181 19.11 6.90 4.49
CA ASN A 181 17.76 7.18 5.02
C ASN A 181 17.38 6.26 6.20
N PHE A 182 18.17 5.22 6.49
CA PHE A 182 18.05 4.39 7.68
C PHE A 182 19.12 4.76 8.72
N THR A 183 18.84 5.81 9.49
CA THR A 183 19.73 6.34 10.53
C THR A 183 19.57 5.63 11.88
N GLY A 184 20.54 5.82 12.78
CA GLY A 184 20.49 5.30 14.15
C GLY A 184 20.77 3.81 14.28
N PHE A 185 21.28 3.17 13.22
CA PHE A 185 21.74 1.78 13.28
C PHE A 185 23.23 1.69 13.58
N GLY A 186 23.62 0.64 14.29
CA GLY A 186 24.99 0.17 14.42
C GLY A 186 25.15 -1.26 13.90
N VAL A 187 26.39 -1.70 13.79
CA VAL A 187 26.80 -3.07 13.46
C VAL A 187 27.36 -3.75 14.70
N GLN A 188 26.90 -4.98 14.94
CA GLN A 188 27.47 -5.91 15.92
C GLN A 188 28.08 -7.12 15.22
N CYS A 189 29.03 -7.80 15.88
CA CYS A 189 29.59 -9.06 15.44
C CYS A 189 29.51 -10.15 16.51
N ALA A 190 29.44 -11.40 16.07
CA ALA A 190 29.55 -12.61 16.89
C ALA A 190 30.53 -13.60 16.25
N THR A 191 31.11 -14.48 17.05
CA THR A 191 32.11 -15.48 16.61
C THR A 191 31.51 -16.85 16.32
N ASN A 192 30.26 -17.09 16.72
CA ASN A 192 29.53 -18.34 16.53
C ASN A 192 28.04 -18.07 16.28
N LEU A 193 27.33 -19.08 15.77
CA LEU A 193 25.87 -19.14 15.75
C LEU A 193 25.43 -20.52 16.29
N PRO A 194 24.28 -20.62 16.99
CA PRO A 194 23.43 -19.51 17.43
C PRO A 194 24.10 -18.69 18.55
N ALA A 195 24.01 -17.37 18.46
CA ALA A 195 24.55 -16.41 19.43
C ALA A 195 23.39 -15.73 20.15
N VAL A 196 23.45 -15.63 21.49
CA VAL A 196 22.49 -14.84 22.29
C VAL A 196 22.88 -13.36 22.28
N ASP A 197 21.99 -12.45 22.70
CA ASP A 197 22.25 -11.01 22.61
C ASP A 197 23.53 -10.55 23.33
N SER A 198 23.94 -11.21 24.41
CA SER A 198 25.19 -10.92 25.11
C SER A 198 26.46 -11.31 24.34
N ASP A 199 26.34 -12.19 23.34
CA ASP A 199 27.47 -12.63 22.50
C ASP A 199 27.77 -11.63 21.36
N TRP A 200 26.86 -10.68 21.11
CA TRP A 200 26.97 -9.69 20.04
C TRP A 200 27.70 -8.43 20.53
N LEU A 201 28.90 -8.22 20.01
CA LEU A 201 29.75 -7.08 20.37
C LEU A 201 29.65 -5.98 19.31
N GLY A 202 29.48 -4.72 19.74
CA GLY A 202 29.46 -3.58 18.83
C GLY A 202 30.80 -3.41 18.10
N VAL A 203 30.77 -3.30 16.77
CA VAL A 203 31.96 -3.07 15.94
C VAL A 203 31.93 -1.71 15.23
N THR A 204 30.96 -0.87 15.58
CA THR A 204 30.74 0.45 14.98
C THR A 204 31.67 1.48 15.60
N ASN A 205 32.95 1.46 15.25
CA ASN A 205 33.90 2.48 15.73
C ASN A 205 33.91 3.72 14.82
N SER A 206 33.53 3.56 13.55
CA SER A 206 33.26 4.64 12.60
C SER A 206 32.28 4.17 11.53
N ILE A 207 31.25 4.99 11.26
CA ILE A 207 30.36 4.79 10.11
C ILE A 207 30.81 5.79 9.04
N GLY A 208 31.35 5.28 7.93
CA GLY A 208 31.63 6.08 6.74
C GLY A 208 30.36 6.31 5.92
N MET A 209 30.42 7.23 4.97
CA MET A 209 29.36 7.41 3.96
C MET A 209 29.96 7.37 2.56
N MET A 210 29.30 6.67 1.65
CA MET A 210 29.65 6.63 0.23
C MET A 210 28.38 6.34 -0.59
N ASP A 211 28.12 7.13 -1.63
CA ASP A 211 27.00 6.95 -2.57
C ASP A 211 25.66 6.63 -1.89
N ASP A 212 25.23 7.49 -0.96
CA ASP A 212 24.01 7.36 -0.15
C ASP A 212 23.92 6.09 0.71
N GLN A 213 25.06 5.48 1.04
CA GLN A 213 25.13 4.38 1.99
C GLN A 213 26.01 4.73 3.19
N PHE A 214 25.55 4.35 4.37
CA PHE A 214 26.42 4.15 5.52
C PHE A 214 27.29 2.92 5.27
N ILE A 215 28.56 2.98 5.64
CA ILE A 215 29.56 1.93 5.43
C ILE A 215 30.33 1.65 6.72
N VAL A 216 30.42 0.37 7.08
CA VAL A 216 31.25 -0.13 8.19
C VAL A 216 32.20 -1.20 7.65
N PRO A 217 33.52 -0.91 7.58
CA PRO A 217 34.53 -1.91 7.21
C PRO A 217 34.44 -3.14 8.11
N LEU A 218 34.46 -4.32 7.52
CA LEU A 218 34.41 -5.58 8.24
C LEU A 218 35.84 -6.05 8.52
N ASP A 219 36.18 -6.27 9.78
CA ASP A 219 37.39 -7.00 10.13
C ASP A 219 37.11 -8.51 9.98
N THR A 220 37.68 -9.14 8.95
CA THR A 220 37.66 -10.59 8.71
C THR A 220 39.09 -11.13 8.82
N ALA A 221 39.65 -11.10 10.03
CA ALA A 221 40.90 -11.80 10.33
C ALA A 221 40.88 -13.23 9.78
N VAL A 222 41.96 -13.62 9.08
CA VAL A 222 42.05 -14.89 8.36
C VAL A 222 41.83 -16.07 9.30
N GLY A 223 40.88 -16.96 8.97
CA GLY A 223 40.67 -18.24 9.64
C GLY A 223 39.58 -18.28 10.71
N ALA A 224 38.96 -17.15 11.09
CA ALA A 224 37.84 -17.13 12.04
C ALA A 224 36.51 -16.81 11.34
N ARG A 225 35.47 -17.63 11.59
CA ARG A 225 34.11 -17.28 11.16
C ARG A 225 33.61 -16.11 12.01
N ARG A 226 33.13 -15.06 11.35
CA ARG A 226 32.47 -13.93 12.00
C ARG A 226 31.10 -13.73 11.37
N TYR A 227 30.13 -13.41 12.21
CA TYR A 227 28.76 -13.12 11.85
C TYR A 227 28.46 -11.68 12.19
N PHE A 228 27.75 -10.97 11.32
CA PHE A 228 27.46 -9.54 11.49
C PHE A 228 25.96 -9.32 11.44
N ARG A 229 25.46 -8.42 12.28
CA ARG A 229 24.07 -7.94 12.25
C ARG A 229 24.03 -6.42 12.34
N LEU A 230 23.04 -5.84 11.69
CA LEU A 230 22.64 -4.48 11.96
C LEU A 230 21.72 -4.48 13.18
N TYR A 231 21.88 -3.52 14.08
CA TYR A 231 21.04 -3.35 15.26
C TYR A 231 20.71 -1.87 15.46
N LYS A 232 19.58 -1.60 16.11
CA LYS A 232 19.22 -0.26 16.57
C LYS A 232 19.49 -0.22 18.08
N PRO A 233 20.45 0.60 18.56
CA PRO A 233 20.73 0.75 19.99
C PRO A 233 19.52 1.23 20.79
#